data_AF-A0A9P4QGG5-F1
#
_entry.id   AF-A0A9P4QGG5-F1
#
_cell.length_a   1.000
_cell.length_b   1.000
_cell.length_c   1.000
_cell.angle_alpha   90.00
_cell.angle_beta   90.00
_cell.angle_gamma   90.00
#
_symmetry.space_group_name_H-M   'P 1'
#
loop_
_entity.id
_entity.type
_entity.pdbx_description
1 polymer ?
#
loop_
_entity_poly.entity_id
_entity_poly.type
_entity_poly.pdbx_seq_one_letter_code
_entity_poly.pdbx_strand_id
1 'polypeptide(L)'
;MDGALKDYKEFLAAYLHRQLGEADDILNGFAGILGGLSPYLGSFRWGIPISQLFSAGALTWNSKQSFPLARRRNFPSWSWAGW
;
A
#
# COMPACT_ATOMS: atom_id res chain seq x y z
N MET A 1 2.53 -12.33 13.84
CA MET A 1 3.15 -11.39 12.86
C MET A 1 2.64 -11.67 11.45
N ASP A 2 2.59 -12.93 11.00
CA ASP A 2 2.15 -13.27 9.63
C ASP A 2 0.69 -12.91 9.31
N GLY A 3 -0.22 -12.97 10.29
CA GLY A 3 -1.62 -12.58 10.11
C GLY A 3 -1.80 -11.12 9.71
N ALA A 4 -1.16 -10.19 10.41
CA ALA A 4 -1.27 -8.76 10.11
C ALA A 4 -0.71 -8.40 8.72
N LEU A 5 0.33 -9.10 8.25
CA LEU A 5 0.86 -8.90 6.90
C LEU A 5 -0.09 -9.43 5.83
N LYS A 6 -0.81 -10.53 6.10
CA LYS A 6 -1.87 -11.04 5.25
C LYS A 6 -3.03 -10.04 5.17
N ASP A 7 -3.50 -9.56 6.31
CA ASP A 7 -4.59 -8.58 6.39
C ASP A 7 -4.22 -7.29 5.64
N TYR A 8 -2.99 -6.79 5.82
CA TYR A 8 -2.46 -5.66 5.07
C TYR A 8 -2.58 -5.85 3.55
N LYS A 9 -2.18 -7.02 3.04
CA LYS A 9 -2.23 -7.33 1.60
C LYS A 9 -3.67 -7.42 1.09
N GLU A 10 -4.56 -8.03 1.86
CA GLU A 10 -5.98 -8.16 1.50
C GLU A 10 -6.68 -6.79 1.48
N PHE A 11 -6.45 -5.96 2.50
CA PHE A 11 -6.98 -4.60 2.54
C PHE A 11 -6.41 -3.71 1.44
N LEU A 12 -5.11 -3.82 1.16
CA LEU A 12 -4.47 -3.08 0.07
C LEU A 12 -5.09 -3.47 -1.27
N ALA A 13 -5.26 -4.77 -1.54
CA ALA A 13 -5.88 -5.24 -2.76
C ALA A 13 -7.31 -4.68 -2.91
N ALA A 14 -8.15 -4.83 -1.89
CA ALA A 14 -9.51 -4.31 -1.88
C ALA A 14 -9.56 -2.78 -2.04
N TYR A 15 -8.61 -2.06 -1.45
CA TYR A 15 -8.53 -0.61 -1.53
C TYR A 15 -8.11 -0.11 -2.91
N LEU A 16 -7.16 -0.77 -3.56
CA LEU A 16 -6.73 -0.41 -4.92
C LEU A 16 -7.81 -0.64 -5.98
N HIS A 17 -8.82 -1.45 -5.70
CA HIS A 17 -10.00 -1.59 -6.57
C HIS A 17 -10.98 -0.40 -6.48
N ARG A 18 -10.81 0.50 -5.51
CA ARG A 18 -11.70 1.65 -5.34
C ARG A 18 -11.36 2.74 -6.36
N GLN A 19 -12.41 3.35 -6.90
CA GLN A 19 -12.28 4.61 -7.62
C GLN A 19 -12.23 5.75 -6.61
N LEU A 20 -11.04 6.33 -6.42
CA LEU A 20 -10.87 7.50 -5.55
C LEU A 20 -11.33 8.74 -6.30
N GLY A 21 -12.11 9.60 -5.62
CA GLY A 21 -12.46 10.92 -6.16
C GLY A 21 -11.23 11.80 -6.33
N GLU A 22 -10.30 11.73 -5.37
CA GLU A 22 -9.01 12.42 -5.40
C GLU A 22 -7.88 11.39 -5.32
N ALA A 23 -7.23 11.10 -6.45
CA ALA A 23 -6.22 10.04 -6.55
C ALA A 23 -4.98 10.31 -5.67
N ASP A 24 -4.64 11.57 -5.43
CA ASP A 24 -3.51 11.95 -4.58
C ASP A 24 -3.82 11.79 -3.08
N ASP A 25 -5.06 11.56 -2.70
CA ASP A 25 -5.45 11.28 -1.31
C ASP A 25 -5.29 9.80 -0.93
N ILE A 26 -4.69 8.99 -1.82
CA ILE A 26 -4.61 7.53 -1.70
C ILE A 26 -4.02 7.05 -0.38
N LEU A 27 -2.99 7.72 0.16
CA LEU A 27 -2.40 7.36 1.45
C LEU A 27 -3.28 7.76 2.63
N ASN A 28 -3.93 8.91 2.56
CA ASN A 28 -4.80 9.39 3.64
C ASN A 28 -6.05 8.50 3.74
N GLY A 29 -6.65 8.12 2.61
CA GLY A 29 -7.77 7.18 2.59
C GLY A 29 -7.39 5.77 3.09
N PHE A 30 -6.10 5.41 3.06
CA PHE A 30 -5.59 4.15 3.61
C PHE A 30 -5.08 4.27 5.05
N ALA A 31 -4.92 5.50 5.58
CA ALA A 31 -4.25 5.75 6.85
C ALA A 31 -4.94 5.06 8.04
N GLY A 32 -6.27 4.94 8.02
CA GLY A 32 -7.01 4.23 9.07
C GLY A 32 -6.64 2.74 9.17
N ILE A 33 -6.45 2.08 8.02
CA ILE A 33 -6.01 0.68 7.96
C ILE A 33 -4.57 0.55 8.47
N LEU A 34 -3.69 1.46 8.04
CA LEU A 34 -2.30 1.48 8.52
C LEU A 34 -2.22 1.70 10.03
N GLY A 35 -3.03 2.62 10.57
CA GLY A 35 -3.12 2.90 12.00
C GLY A 35 -3.62 1.70 12.81
N GLY A 36 -4.61 0.96 12.28
CA GLY A 36 -5.09 -0.28 12.93
C GLY A 36 -4.04 -1.40 12.93
N LEU A 37 -3.17 -1.44 11.91
CA LEU A 37 -2.14 -2.47 11.77
C LEU A 37 -0.78 -2.09 12.38
N SER A 38 -0.58 -0.82 12.75
CA SER A 38 0.71 -0.34 13.28
C SER A 38 1.17 -1.03 14.57
N PRO A 39 0.29 -1.48 15.51
CA PRO A 39 0.73 -2.24 16.67
C PRO A 39 1.41 -3.57 16.32
N TYR A 40 1.15 -4.11 15.11
CA TYR A 40 1.63 -5.42 14.67
C TYR A 40 2.73 -5.34 13.61
N LEU A 41 2.67 -4.32 12.75
CA LEU A 41 3.59 -4.16 11.61
C LEU A 41 4.62 -3.04 11.82
N GLY A 42 4.45 -2.23 12.86
CA GLY A 42 5.28 -1.08 13.17
C GLY A 42 4.93 0.15 12.34
N SER A 43 5.95 0.92 11.98
CA SER A 43 5.80 2.13 11.17
C SER A 43 5.74 1.80 9.68
N PHE A 44 5.11 2.70 8.94
CA PHE A 44 4.95 2.60 7.49
C PHE A 44 5.63 3.77 6.81
N ARG A 45 6.16 3.52 5.61
CA ARG A 45 6.70 4.55 4.72
C ARG A 45 6.06 4.39 3.35
N TRP A 46 5.42 5.47 2.86
CA TRP A 46 4.68 5.44 1.60
C TRP A 46 3.68 4.28 1.51
N GLY A 47 3.00 3.99 2.62
CA GLY A 47 2.04 2.89 2.72
C GLY A 47 2.64 1.50 2.90
N ILE A 48 3.96 1.34 2.95
CA ILE A 48 4.66 0.03 3.07
C ILE A 48 5.23 -0.13 4.49
N PRO A 49 5.04 -1.27 5.18
CA PRO A 49 5.68 -1.51 6.47
C PRO A 49 7.21 -1.43 6.38
N ILE A 50 7.87 -0.67 7.25
CA ILE A 50 9.34 -0.52 7.25
C ILE A 50 10.05 -1.85 7.54
N SER A 51 9.44 -2.69 8.39
CA SER A 51 9.93 -4.04 8.68
C SER A 51 10.01 -4.96 7.45
N GLN A 52 9.26 -4.64 6.38
CA GLN A 52 9.19 -5.42 5.15
C GLN A 52 9.94 -4.75 3.98
N LEU A 53 10.39 -3.51 4.13
CA LEU A 53 10.95 -2.69 3.04
C LEU A 53 12.21 -3.30 2.41
N PHE A 54 12.99 -4.05 3.19
CA PHE A 54 14.20 -4.75 2.73
C PHE A 54 13.97 -6.23 2.43
N SER A 55 12.75 -6.74 2.64
CA SER A 55 12.37 -8.07 2.18
C SER A 55 12.14 -8.02 0.67
N ALA A 56 12.69 -8.99 -0.07
CA ALA A 56 12.87 -8.97 -1.52
C ALA A 56 11.62 -8.70 -2.40
N GLY A 57 10.42 -8.60 -1.84
CA GLY A 57 9.18 -8.29 -2.55
C GLY A 57 8.60 -6.88 -2.35
N ALA A 58 9.08 -6.08 -1.39
CA ALA A 58 8.49 -4.77 -1.08
C ALA A 58 8.93 -3.65 -2.03
N LEU A 59 10.12 -3.77 -2.63
CA LEU A 59 10.67 -2.80 -3.58
C LEU A 59 10.28 -3.09 -5.05
N THR A 60 9.69 -4.25 -5.30
CA THR A 60 9.27 -4.71 -6.63
C THR A 60 7.75 -4.69 -6.74
N TRP A 61 7.10 -3.61 -6.33
CA TRP A 61 5.64 -3.49 -6.43
C TRP A 61 5.18 -3.97 -7.81
N ASN A 62 4.35 -5.02 -7.80
CA ASN A 62 3.66 -5.50 -8.98
C ASN A 62 2.18 -5.57 -8.64
N SER A 63 1.36 -5.20 -9.61
CA SER A 63 -0.08 -5.41 -9.52
C SER A 63 -0.45 -6.54 -10.46
N LYS A 64 -1.21 -7.52 -9.96
CA LYS A 64 -1.89 -8.51 -10.80
C LYS A 64 -3.24 -7.99 -11.32
N GLN A 65 -3.54 -6.71 -11.10
CA GLN A 65 -4.82 -6.14 -11.50
C GLN A 65 -4.93 -6.08 -13.02
N SER A 66 -6.14 -6.36 -13.51
CA SER A 66 -6.46 -6.37 -14.94
C SER A 66 -6.71 -4.99 -15.52
N PHE A 67 -6.65 -3.92 -14.71
CA PHE A 67 -6.87 -2.54 -15.14
C PHE A 67 -5.56 -1.74 -15.12
N PRO A 68 -5.40 -0.78 -16.06
CA PRO A 68 -4.22 0.07 -16.10
C PRO A 68 -4.16 0.98 -14.87
N LEU A 69 -3.08 0.85 -14.10
CA LEU A 69 -2.76 1.77 -13.00
C LEU A 69 -2.04 3.00 -13.56
N ALA A 70 -2.56 4.19 -13.26
CA ALA A 70 -1.99 5.45 -13.71
C ALA A 70 -0.93 5.94 -12.72
N ARG A 71 0.25 6.34 -13.24
CA ARG A 71 1.37 6.81 -12.42
C ARG A 71 1.01 8.12 -11.68
N ARG A 72 1.00 8.09 -10.34
CA ARG A 72 0.83 9.27 -9.47
C ARG A 72 2.17 9.92 -9.12
N ARG A 73 2.57 10.97 -9.86
CA ARG A 73 3.93 11.56 -9.80
C ARG A 73 4.38 12.06 -8.43
N ASN A 74 3.44 12.35 -7.52
CA ASN A 74 3.73 12.83 -6.16
C ASN A 74 4.22 11.74 -5.19
N PHE A 75 4.19 10.47 -5.60
CA PHE A 75 4.63 9.32 -4.80
C PHE A 75 5.84 8.64 -5.44
N PRO A 76 6.65 7.88 -4.70
CA PRO A 76 7.75 7.10 -5.29
C PRO A 76 7.25 6.02 -6.26
N SER A 77 8.01 5.77 -7.32
CA SER A 77 7.67 4.74 -8.32
C SER A 77 7.73 3.30 -7.80
N TRP A 78 8.43 3.07 -6.70
CA TRP A 78 8.57 1.75 -6.07
C TRP A 78 7.47 1.44 -5.06
N SER A 79 6.60 2.41 -4.72
CA SER A 79 5.46 2.19 -3.83
C SER A 79 4.18 1.96 -4.62
N TRP A 80 3.30 1.11 -4.07
CA TRP A 80 1.93 0.94 -4.57
C TRP A 80 1.16 2.27 -4.63
N ALA A 81 1.44 3.23 -3.75
CA ALA A 81 0.77 4.53 -3.77
C ALA A 81 1.07 5.31 -5.07
N GLY A 82 2.16 4.98 -5.74
CA GLY A 82 2.56 5.58 -7.01
C GLY A 82 1.81 5.08 -8.24
N TRP A 83 0.95 4.07 -8.13
CA TRP A 83 0.27 3.38 -9.23
C TRP A 83 -1.20 3.13 -8.90
#